data_AF-A0A940CMK5-F1
#
_entry.id   AF-A0A940CMK5-F1
#
_cell.length_a   1.000
_cell.length_b   1.000
_cell.length_c   1.000
_cell.angle_alpha   90.00
_cell.angle_beta   90.00
_cell.angle_gamma   90.00
#
_symmetry.space_group_name_H-M   'P 1'
#
loop_
_entity.id
_entity.type
_entity.pdbx_description
1 polymer ?
#
loop_
_entity_poly.entity_id
_entity_poly.type
_entity_poly.pdbx_seq_one_letter_code
_entity_poly.pdbx_strand_id
1 'polypeptide(L)'
;MKISTVKIISLLFFIFSAFYLYTAYQIRVFSFDENAAFNAKTFPIYLGYFGMFIAGLKIILPEKTSEEVDQKFLNYKQTLILVLIMVAYG
;
A
#
# COMPACT_ATOMS: atom_id res chain seq x y z
N MET A 1 24.55 10.12 0.22
CA MET A 1 23.37 9.62 0.95
C MET A 1 22.95 8.31 0.30
N LYS A 2 23.15 7.14 0.95
CA LYS A 2 22.60 5.87 0.42
C LYS A 2 21.14 5.81 0.81
N ILE A 3 20.24 5.75 -0.17
CA ILE A 3 18.84 5.41 0.08
C ILE A 3 18.80 3.91 0.40
N SER A 4 18.14 3.56 1.50
CA SER A 4 17.95 2.18 1.90
C SER A 4 16.84 1.51 1.10
N THR A 5 16.87 0.18 1.05
CA THR A 5 15.80 -0.63 0.46
C THR A 5 14.46 -0.37 1.16
N VAL A 6 14.46 -0.19 2.48
CA VAL A 6 13.25 0.09 3.27
C VAL A 6 12.62 1.44 2.86
N LYS A 7 13.41 2.49 2.63
CA LYS A 7 12.90 3.78 2.13
C LYS A 7 12.34 3.68 0.72
N ILE A 8 12.97 2.90 -0.16
CA ILE A 8 12.45 2.64 -1.52
C ILE A 8 11.10 1.93 -1.44
N ILE A 9 11.02 0.85 -0.66
CA ILE A 9 9.76 0.08 -0.47
C ILE A 9 8.68 0.98 0.13
N SER A 10 9.02 1.79 1.14
CA SER A 10 8.07 2.71 1.76
C SER A 10 7.58 3.77 0.78
N LEU A 11 8.45 4.30 -0.08
CA LEU A 11 8.06 5.25 -1.13
C LEU A 11 7.12 4.60 -2.16
N LEU A 12 7.42 3.39 -2.62
CA LEU A 12 6.54 2.65 -3.54
C LEU A 12 5.18 2.39 -2.88
N PHE A 13 5.15 1.95 -1.62
CA PHE A 13 3.92 1.71 -0.88
C PHE A 13 3.11 2.99 -0.68
N PHE A 14 3.77 4.14 -0.44
CA PHE A 14 3.11 5.44 -0.35
C PHE A 14 2.40 5.79 -1.67
N ILE A 15 3.08 5.60 -2.81
CA ILE A 15 2.52 5.85 -4.14
C ILE A 15 1.33 4.93 -4.41
N PHE A 16 1.44 3.64 -4.11
CA PHE A 16 0.32 2.69 -4.27
C PHE A 16 -0.85 3.03 -3.35
N SER A 17 -0.58 3.47 -2.12
CA SER A 17 -1.63 3.91 -1.19
C SER A 17 -2.36 5.15 -1.69
N ALA A 18 -1.65 6.08 -2.35
CA ALA A 18 -2.27 7.25 -2.99
C ALA A 18 -3.15 6.85 -4.19
N PHE A 19 -2.70 5.91 -5.03
CA PHE A 19 -3.53 5.35 -6.10
C PHE A 19 -4.75 4.62 -5.55
N TYR A 20 -4.58 3.82 -4.51
CA TYR A 20 -5.68 3.13 -3.83
C TYR A 20 -6.69 4.11 -3.22
N LEU A 21 -6.22 5.21 -2.62
CA LEU A 21 -7.10 6.26 -2.10
C LEU A 21 -7.89 6.94 -3.23
N TYR A 22 -7.23 7.22 -4.37
CA TYR A 22 -7.90 7.78 -5.54
C TYR A 22 -9.02 6.86 -6.03
N THR A 23 -8.77 5.55 -6.15
CA THR A 23 -9.82 4.60 -6.57
C THR A 23 -10.90 4.43 -5.50
N ALA A 24 -10.55 4.52 -4.21
CA ALA A 24 -11.52 4.49 -3.12
C ALA A 24 -12.55 5.64 -3.19
N TYR A 25 -12.14 6.84 -3.60
CA TYR A 25 -13.05 7.96 -3.82
C TYR A 25 -13.99 7.77 -5.03
N GLN A 26 -13.63 6.89 -5.96
CA GLN A 26 -14.47 6.56 -7.12
C GLN A 26 -15.51 5.47 -6.83
N ILE A 27 -15.47 4.84 -5.65
CA ILE A 27 -16.45 3.83 -5.24
C ILE A 27 -17.83 4.48 -5.16
N ARG A 28 -18.76 3.94 -5.95
CA ARG A 28 -20.16 4.38 -5.93
C ARG A 28 -20.82 3.90 -4.64
N VAL A 29 -21.48 4.83 -3.96
CA VAL A 29 -22.29 4.55 -2.78
C VAL A 29 -23.76 4.64 -3.20
N PHE A 30 -24.63 3.86 -2.56
CA PHE A 30 -26.06 3.99 -2.81
C PHE A 30 -26.56 5.38 -2.38
N SER A 31 -27.53 5.93 -3.10
CA SER A 31 -28.06 7.28 -2.86
C SER A 31 -28.62 7.48 -1.44
N PHE A 32 -29.06 6.41 -0.77
CA PHE A 32 -29.52 6.46 0.62
C PHE A 32 -28.38 6.45 1.66
N ASP A 33 -27.18 5.98 1.28
CA ASP A 33 -26.00 5.87 2.14
C ASP A 33 -24.97 6.99 1.89
N GLU A 34 -25.23 7.92 0.96
CA GLU A 34 -24.30 9.00 0.62
C GLU A 34 -23.95 9.87 1.83
N ASN A 35 -24.93 10.13 2.70
CA ASN A 35 -24.78 10.93 3.92
C ASN A 35 -24.52 10.09 5.18
N ALA A 36 -24.42 8.77 5.04
CA ALA A 36 -24.11 7.90 6.17
C ALA A 36 -22.66 8.10 6.61
N ALA A 37 -22.42 8.13 7.92
CA ALA A 37 -21.08 8.27 8.50
C ALA A 37 -20.15 7.10 8.10
N PHE A 38 -20.72 5.92 7.89
CA PHE A 38 -20.04 4.74 7.39
C PHE A 38 -20.76 4.19 6.16
N ASN A 39 -20.05 4.10 5.05
CA ASN A 39 -20.54 3.50 3.81
C ASN A 39 -19.42 2.69 3.14
N ALA A 40 -19.71 2.15 1.95
CA ALA A 40 -18.80 1.29 1.20
C ALA A 40 -17.42 1.91 0.89
N LYS A 41 -17.32 3.26 0.79
CA LYS A 41 -16.05 3.96 0.55
C LYS A 41 -15.28 4.29 1.82
N THR A 42 -15.93 4.36 2.99
CA THR A 42 -15.30 4.82 4.25
C THR A 42 -14.09 3.97 4.64
N PHE A 43 -14.24 2.65 4.66
CA PHE A 43 -13.14 1.76 5.04
C PHE A 43 -11.96 1.81 4.05
N PRO A 44 -12.17 1.71 2.72
CA PRO A 44 -11.12 1.95 1.73
C PRO A 44 -10.42 3.30 1.89
N ILE A 45 -11.16 4.39 2.13
CA ILE A 45 -10.56 5.72 2.32
C ILE A 45 -9.64 5.73 3.54
N TYR A 46 -10.10 5.21 4.68
CA TYR A 46 -9.27 5.13 5.90
C TYR A 46 -8.04 4.26 5.70
N LEU A 47 -8.17 3.13 4.99
CA LEU A 47 -7.04 2.26 4.70
C LEU A 47 -6.01 2.97 3.81
N GLY A 48 -6.45 3.74 2.81
CA GLY A 48 -5.57 4.55 1.96
C GLY A 48 -4.79 5.60 2.76
N TYR A 49 -5.47 6.39 3.60
CA TYR A 49 -4.81 7.37 4.46
C TYR A 49 -3.87 6.73 5.47
N PHE A 50 -4.29 5.63 6.10
CA PHE A 50 -3.45 4.91 7.06
C PHE A 50 -2.18 4.37 6.39
N GLY A 51 -2.30 3.78 5.20
CA GLY A 51 -1.17 3.30 4.41
C GLY A 51 -0.19 4.42 4.05
N MET A 52 -0.70 5.56 3.59
CA MET A 52 0.11 6.75 3.31
C MET A 52 0.80 7.28 4.58
N PHE A 53 0.09 7.33 5.71
CA PHE A 53 0.63 7.84 6.97
C PHE A 53 1.81 6.98 7.47
N ILE A 54 1.64 5.66 7.52
CA ILE A 54 2.69 4.74 7.98
C ILE A 54 3.91 4.77 7.06
N ALA A 55 3.71 4.79 5.74
CA ALA A 55 4.82 4.91 4.80
C ALA A 55 5.52 6.26 4.88
N GLY A 56 4.77 7.36 4.99
CA GLY A 56 5.33 8.70 5.18
C GLY A 56 6.22 8.77 6.42
N LEU A 57 5.76 8.21 7.54
CA LEU A 57 6.57 8.07 8.75
C LEU A 57 7.85 7.27 8.49
N LYS A 58 7.76 6.10 7.84
CA LYS A 58 8.94 5.27 7.53
C LYS A 58 9.95 5.96 6.61
N ILE A 59 9.50 6.83 5.70
CA ILE A 59 10.38 7.61 4.82
C ILE A 59 11.14 8.69 5.60
N ILE A 60 10.42 9.42 6.46
CA ILE A 60 10.93 10.58 7.21
C ILE A 60 11.83 10.14 8.37
N LEU A 61 11.45 9.08 9.09
CA LEU A 61 12.21 8.63 10.26
C LEU A 61 13.62 8.15 9.86
N PRO A 62 14.63 8.44 10.70
CA PRO A 62 15.97 7.89 10.52
C PRO A 62 15.94 6.39 10.81
N GLU A 63 16.64 5.63 9.97
CA GLU A 63 16.82 4.20 10.18
C GLU A 63 17.89 3.98 11.24
N LYS A 64 17.51 3.33 12.34
CA LYS A 64 18.45 3.02 13.44
C LYS A 64 19.29 1.77 13.16
N THR A 65 18.81 0.88 12.30
CA THR A 65 19.44 -0.39 11.95
C THR A 65 19.30 -0.60 10.44
N SER A 66 20.39 -1.02 9.79
CA SER A 66 20.32 -1.50 8.41
C SER A 66 19.60 -2.84 8.43
N GLU A 67 18.30 -2.83 8.14
CA GLU A 67 17.53 -4.05 7.92
C GLU A 67 17.96 -4.62 6.56
N GLU A 68 19.03 -5.41 6.56
CA GLU A 68 19.46 -6.17 5.39
C GLU A 68 18.52 -7.36 5.24
N VAL A 69 17.64 -7.28 4.23
CA VAL A 69 16.76 -8.38 3.87
C VAL A 69 17.61 -9.50 3.25
N ASP A 70 17.65 -10.65 3.91
CA ASP A 70 18.34 -11.83 3.40
C ASP A 70 17.62 -12.37 2.15
N GLN A 71 18.23 -12.10 1.01
CA GLN A 71 17.75 -12.46 -0.32
C GLN A 71 17.68 -13.98 -0.54
N LYS A 72 18.41 -14.77 0.24
CA LYS A 72 18.52 -16.22 0.08
C LYS A 72 17.22 -16.95 0.41
N PHE A 73 16.40 -16.39 1.28
CA PHE A 73 15.14 -16.99 1.72
C PHE A 73 13.92 -16.52 0.91
N LEU A 74 14.08 -15.59 -0.05
CA LEU A 74 13.00 -15.08 -0.86
C LEU A 74 12.78 -15.94 -2.12
N ASN A 75 11.59 -16.53 -2.25
CA ASN A 75 11.23 -17.37 -3.39
C ASN A 75 10.62 -16.57 -4.55
N TYR A 76 11.45 -15.78 -5.21
CA TYR A 76 11.05 -14.88 -6.31
C TYR A 76 10.25 -15.55 -7.42
N LYS A 77 10.62 -16.78 -7.79
CA LYS A 77 9.96 -17.52 -8.88
C LYS A 77 8.50 -17.84 -8.51
N GLN A 78 8.27 -18.34 -7.30
CA GLN A 78 6.91 -18.66 -6.84
C GLN A 78 6.08 -17.39 -6.64
N THR A 79 6.68 -16.34 -6.08
CA THR A 79 6.01 -15.04 -5.93
C THR A 79 5.58 -14.46 -7.27
N LEU A 80 6.44 -14.51 -8.30
CA LEU A 80 6.11 -14.01 -9.63
C LEU A 80 4.95 -14.81 -10.26
N ILE A 81 4.98 -16.14 -10.15
CA ILE A 81 3.91 -17.01 -10.64
C ILE A 81 2.58 -16.68 -9.93
N LEU A 82 2.61 -16.48 -8.61
CA LEU A 82 1.42 -16.12 -7.85
C LEU A 82 0.85 -14.77 -8.32
N VAL A 83 1.70 -13.75 -8.51
CA VAL A 83 1.26 -12.44 -9.01
C VAL A 83 0.62 -12.57 -10.39
N LEU A 84 1.21 -13.34 -11.30
CA LEU A 84 0.64 -13.57 -12.63
C LEU A 84 -0.73 -14.26 -12.56
N ILE A 85 -0.90 -15.26 -11.70
CA ILE A 85 -2.19 -15.93 -11.50
C ILE A 85 -3.22 -14.97 -10.93
N MET A 86 -2.86 -14.16 -9.93
CA MET A 86 -3.76 -13.16 -9.34
C MET A 86 -4.22 -12.13 -10.37
N VAL A 87 -3.34 -11.67 -11.26
CA VAL A 87 -3.70 -10.73 -12.34
C VAL A 87 -4.55 -11.40 -13.42
N ALA A 88 -4.32 -12.68 -13.72
CA ALA A 88 -5.11 -13.40 -14.72
C ALA A 88 -6.50 -13.81 -14.21
N TYR A 89 -6.64 -14.01 -12.89
CA TYR A 89 -7.86 -14.50 -12.25
C TYR A 89 -8.73 -13.39 -11.64
N GLY A 90 -8.11 -12.30 -11.20
CA GLY A 90 -8.80 -11.10 -10.69
C GLY A 90 -9.33 -10.22 -11.81
#